data_AF-A0A8J6SNI4-F1
#
_entry.id   AF-A0A8J6SNI4-F1
#
_cell.length_a   1.000
_cell.length_b   1.000
_cell.length_c   1.000
_cell.angle_alpha   90.00
_cell.angle_beta   90.00
_cell.angle_gamma   90.00
#
_symmetry.space_group_name_H-M   'P 1'
#
loop_
_entity.id
_entity.type
_entity.pdbx_description
1 polymer ?
#
loop_
_entity_poly.entity_id
_entity_poly.type
_entity_poly.pdbx_seq_one_letter_code
_entity_poly.pdbx_strand_id
1 'polypeptide(L)'
;MVNKCLHKWKAKEAIALLLFAVFLAACTPSYTPEATTTISKVVSKSAKDFIGKTITVNGEVEELMGSKAFLIEGETLFIDPVVLIVSVKKARLIEDSHVRVTGKVTKFILADIERNLSLDLEDDLFKKYEGESVIIASDVTLTPEPGEVGEEPNKYFGQVVTVTSNVEKVISSNTFLLDDQELIGGKELLVTGAVIAGYPIKKGEIVEVTGIVRKFVTAEIERDFDFNLQPELKIEYENQPVVIAQSVKRLK
;
A
#
# COMPACT_ATOMS: atom_id res chain seq x y z
N MET A 1 22.17 37.34 81.02
CA MET A 1 22.89 36.19 81.61
C MET A 1 21.91 35.03 81.72
N VAL A 2 22.19 33.95 80.96
CA VAL A 2 21.87 32.53 81.25
C VAL A 2 20.41 32.15 81.65
N ASN A 3 19.68 31.62 80.65
CA ASN A 3 19.05 30.28 80.58
C ASN A 3 18.06 29.80 81.68
N LYS A 4 16.78 29.52 81.31
CA LYS A 4 16.23 28.14 81.14
C LYS A 4 14.68 28.06 81.05
N CYS A 5 14.23 27.27 80.08
CA CYS A 5 13.21 26.19 80.16
C CYS A 5 11.69 26.44 80.08
N LEU A 6 11.10 25.67 79.13
CA LEU A 6 9.78 24.99 79.12
C LEU A 6 8.57 25.92 78.89
N HIS A 7 7.50 25.57 78.17
CA HIS A 7 6.89 24.27 77.92
C HIS A 7 5.76 24.41 76.86
N LYS A 8 5.49 23.33 76.12
CA LYS A 8 4.19 22.90 75.55
C LYS A 8 3.58 23.60 74.33
N TRP A 9 3.87 22.98 73.18
CA TRP A 9 2.92 22.35 72.23
C TRP A 9 1.44 22.74 72.27
N LYS A 10 0.95 23.24 71.12
CA LYS A 10 -0.26 22.72 70.45
C LYS A 10 -0.02 22.70 68.94
N ALA A 11 -0.16 21.50 68.36
CA ALA A 11 -0.09 21.24 66.94
C ALA A 11 -1.25 21.92 66.19
N LYS A 12 -0.94 22.53 65.05
CA LYS A 12 -1.87 22.61 63.92
C LYS A 12 -1.10 22.23 62.67
N GLU A 13 -1.70 21.29 61.98
CA GLU A 13 -1.22 20.55 60.83
C GLU A 13 -0.79 21.47 59.70
N ALA A 14 0.44 21.29 59.23
CA ALA A 14 0.90 21.80 57.95
C ALA A 14 1.10 20.59 57.03
N ILE A 15 0.14 20.39 56.13
CA ILE A 15 0.23 19.38 55.07
C ILE A 15 1.28 19.87 54.08
N ALA A 16 2.51 19.35 54.20
CA ALA A 16 3.54 19.51 53.20
C ALA A 16 3.31 18.48 52.09
N LEU A 17 2.68 18.90 50.99
CA LEU A 17 2.50 18.09 49.79
C LEU A 17 3.86 17.95 49.07
N LEU A 18 4.52 16.80 49.25
CA LEU A 18 5.68 16.40 48.46
C LEU A 18 5.18 15.88 47.10
N LEU A 19 5.24 16.75 46.08
CA LEU A 19 5.02 16.38 44.68
C LEU A 19 6.23 15.59 44.17
N PHE A 20 6.15 14.27 44.22
CA PHE A 20 7.08 13.36 43.55
C PHE A 20 6.66 13.27 42.07
N ALA A 21 7.32 14.03 41.19
CA ALA A 21 7.11 13.94 39.75
C ALA A 21 7.77 12.65 39.23
N VAL A 22 6.96 11.60 39.04
CA VAL A 22 7.39 10.40 38.32
C VAL A 22 7.43 10.76 36.83
N PHE A 23 8.62 11.00 36.28
CA PHE A 23 8.83 11.04 34.85
C PHE A 23 8.68 9.61 34.30
N LEU A 24 7.47 9.22 33.93
CA LEU A 24 7.28 8.09 33.03
C LEU A 24 7.81 8.54 31.66
N ALA A 25 8.98 8.03 31.28
CA ALA A 25 9.40 8.03 29.88
C ALA A 25 8.37 7.19 29.11
N ALA A 26 7.32 7.84 28.61
CA ALA A 26 6.47 7.25 27.60
C ALA A 26 7.36 7.02 26.38
N CYS A 27 7.85 5.79 26.21
CA CYS A 27 8.32 5.31 24.92
C CYS A 27 7.13 5.34 23.97
N THR A 28 6.87 6.51 23.38
CA THR A 28 6.12 6.58 22.13
C THR A 28 7.00 5.92 21.09
N PRO A 29 6.61 4.80 20.47
CA PRO A 29 7.33 4.31 19.31
C PRO A 29 7.39 5.47 18.31
N SER A 30 8.60 5.92 17.98
CA SER A 30 8.80 6.95 16.97
C SER A 30 8.34 6.36 15.65
N TYR A 31 7.10 6.67 15.27
CA TYR A 31 6.59 6.42 13.93
C TYR A 31 7.36 7.32 12.99
N THR A 32 8.43 6.80 12.40
CA THR A 32 9.12 7.45 11.30
C THR A 32 8.11 7.53 10.15
N PRO A 33 7.80 8.70 9.60
CA PRO A 33 6.91 8.81 8.45
C PRO A 33 7.42 7.90 7.33
N GLU A 34 6.54 7.06 6.78
CA GLU A 34 6.83 6.24 5.60
C GLU A 34 7.26 7.17 4.47
N ALA A 35 8.52 7.06 4.05
CA ALA A 35 9.03 7.86 2.95
C ALA A 35 8.73 7.12 1.64
N THR A 36 7.83 7.68 0.83
CA THR A 36 7.71 7.26 -0.57
C THR A 36 8.99 7.64 -1.31
N THR A 37 9.60 6.68 -2.01
CA THR A 37 10.84 6.89 -2.77
C THR A 37 10.81 6.06 -4.05
N THR A 38 11.83 6.22 -4.90
CA THR A 38 11.99 5.45 -6.14
C THR A 38 12.98 4.32 -5.94
N ILE A 39 12.82 3.24 -6.72
CA ILE A 39 13.72 2.08 -6.70
C ILE A 39 15.17 2.50 -7.04
N SER A 40 15.36 3.44 -7.97
CA SER A 40 16.70 3.96 -8.34
C SER A 40 17.46 4.55 -7.15
N LYS A 41 16.77 5.16 -6.18
CA LYS A 41 17.41 5.68 -4.96
C LYS A 41 17.79 4.56 -3.98
N VAL A 42 17.03 3.47 -3.98
CA VAL A 42 17.21 2.31 -3.09
C VAL A 42 18.38 1.43 -3.54
N VAL A 43 18.68 1.37 -4.84
CA VAL A 43 19.77 0.52 -5.38
C VAL A 43 21.02 1.29 -5.81
N SER A 44 21.00 2.63 -5.78
CA SER A 44 22.16 3.45 -6.15
C SER A 44 23.10 3.72 -4.96
N LYS A 45 24.10 4.59 -5.14
CA LYS A 45 25.06 4.96 -4.08
C LYS A 45 24.40 5.56 -2.83
N SER A 46 23.17 6.10 -2.95
CA SER A 46 22.37 6.58 -1.83
C SER A 46 21.66 5.48 -1.02
N ALA A 47 21.74 4.21 -1.45
CA ALA A 47 21.11 3.08 -0.76
C ALA A 47 21.42 3.03 0.74
N LYS A 48 22.65 3.42 1.12
CA LYS A 48 23.11 3.49 2.52
C LYS A 48 22.23 4.38 3.40
N ASP A 49 21.61 5.41 2.81
CA ASP A 49 20.73 6.34 3.52
C ASP A 49 19.35 5.73 3.81
N PHE A 50 18.99 4.62 3.14
CA PHE A 50 17.73 3.91 3.31
C PHE A 50 17.86 2.67 4.19
N ILE A 51 19.07 2.11 4.35
CA ILE A 51 19.28 0.93 5.21
C ILE A 51 18.68 1.15 6.60
N GLY A 52 17.84 0.21 7.02
CA GLY A 52 17.14 0.23 8.30
C GLY A 52 15.81 0.99 8.30
N LYS A 53 15.50 1.77 7.26
CA LYS A 53 14.26 2.54 7.15
C LYS A 53 13.16 1.72 6.48
N THR A 54 11.92 1.98 6.90
CA THR A 54 10.72 1.54 6.18
C THR A 54 10.38 2.57 5.11
N ILE A 55 10.19 2.11 3.88
CA ILE A 55 9.85 2.93 2.72
C ILE A 55 8.67 2.31 1.97
N THR A 56 8.08 3.12 1.10
CA THR A 56 7.13 2.66 0.09
C THR A 56 7.70 2.98 -1.29
N VAL A 57 7.70 1.98 -2.18
CA VAL A 57 8.10 2.12 -3.59
C VAL A 57 6.98 1.61 -4.48
N ASN A 58 6.87 2.16 -5.68
CA ASN A 58 6.07 1.59 -6.75
C ASN A 58 7.01 1.06 -7.85
N GLY A 59 6.56 0.06 -8.58
CA GLY A 59 7.28 -0.52 -9.71
C GLY A 59 6.49 -1.67 -10.32
N GLU A 60 7.05 -2.28 -11.35
CA GLU A 60 6.47 -3.42 -12.07
C GLU A 60 7.14 -4.73 -11.63
N VAL A 61 6.38 -5.81 -11.54
CA VAL A 61 6.91 -7.14 -11.23
C VAL A 61 7.62 -7.72 -12.45
N GLU A 62 8.95 -7.76 -12.41
CA GLU A 62 9.81 -8.29 -13.47
C GLU A 62 9.94 -9.82 -13.42
N GLU A 63 10.15 -10.39 -12.22
CA GLU A 63 10.41 -11.83 -12.08
C GLU A 63 9.88 -12.37 -10.75
N LEU A 64 9.13 -13.47 -10.79
CA LEU A 64 8.71 -14.20 -9.60
C LEU A 64 9.73 -15.28 -9.23
N MET A 65 10.46 -15.08 -8.14
CA MET A 65 11.44 -16.03 -7.61
C MET A 65 10.84 -16.94 -6.52
N GLY A 66 9.53 -17.20 -6.61
CA GLY A 66 8.75 -17.98 -5.65
C GLY A 66 7.66 -17.16 -4.94
N SER A 67 6.98 -17.78 -3.97
CA SER A 67 5.77 -17.17 -3.34
C SER A 67 6.03 -15.98 -2.41
N LYS A 68 7.31 -15.69 -2.13
CA LYS A 68 7.74 -14.68 -1.17
C LYS A 68 8.95 -13.87 -1.64
N ALA A 69 9.52 -14.16 -2.80
CA ALA A 69 10.66 -13.44 -3.33
C ALA A 69 10.39 -13.11 -4.79
N PHE A 70 10.64 -11.87 -5.18
CA PHE A 70 10.37 -11.38 -6.53
C PHE A 70 11.20 -10.13 -6.79
N LEU A 71 11.40 -9.84 -8.07
CA LEU A 71 12.05 -8.63 -8.54
C LEU A 71 11.00 -7.61 -8.92
N ILE A 72 11.25 -6.35 -8.53
CA ILE A 72 10.50 -5.23 -9.08
C ILE A 72 11.44 -4.29 -9.81
N GLU A 73 11.00 -3.88 -10.99
CA GLU A 73 11.64 -2.88 -11.82
C GLU A 73 11.01 -1.51 -11.53
N GLY A 74 11.83 -0.46 -11.49
CA GLY A 74 11.37 0.90 -11.29
C GLY A 74 11.36 1.71 -12.56
N GLU A 75 10.35 2.56 -12.72
CA GLU A 75 10.22 3.43 -13.89
C GLU A 75 11.32 4.50 -13.95
N THR A 76 12.18 4.44 -14.98
CA THR A 76 13.16 5.47 -15.30
C THR A 76 13.26 5.71 -16.82
N LEU A 77 14.01 6.75 -17.22
CA LEU A 77 14.13 7.15 -18.63
C LEU A 77 15.27 6.43 -19.39
N PHE A 78 16.07 5.57 -18.75
CA PHE A 78 17.30 5.06 -19.36
C PHE A 78 17.58 3.58 -19.11
N ILE A 79 17.71 3.19 -17.84
CA ILE A 79 17.98 1.82 -17.43
C ILE A 79 17.22 1.62 -16.14
N ASP A 80 16.21 0.77 -16.21
CA ASP A 80 15.30 0.59 -15.12
C ASP A 80 15.96 -0.24 -14.02
N PRO A 81 16.10 0.34 -12.82
CA PRO A 81 16.76 -0.34 -11.72
C PRO A 81 15.84 -1.41 -11.17
N VAL A 82 16.40 -2.60 -10.97
CA VAL A 82 15.70 -3.73 -10.36
C VAL A 82 16.11 -3.87 -8.90
N VAL A 83 15.15 -4.11 -8.02
CA VAL A 83 15.39 -4.42 -6.60
C VAL A 83 14.74 -5.73 -6.21
N LEU A 84 15.46 -6.52 -5.41
CA LEU A 84 14.91 -7.72 -4.81
C LEU A 84 13.95 -7.37 -3.68
N ILE A 85 12.77 -7.99 -3.70
CA ILE A 85 11.77 -7.93 -2.65
C ILE A 85 11.67 -9.30 -1.99
N VAL A 86 11.72 -9.33 -0.66
CA VAL A 86 11.39 -10.52 0.13
C VAL A 86 10.21 -10.20 1.03
N SER A 87 9.07 -10.80 0.74
CA SER A 87 7.82 -10.58 1.47
C SER A 87 7.69 -11.47 2.69
N VAL A 88 7.28 -10.86 3.81
CA VAL A 88 7.00 -11.61 5.05
C VAL A 88 5.72 -12.44 4.94
N LYS A 89 4.82 -12.09 4.00
CA LYS A 89 3.58 -12.81 3.71
C LYS A 89 3.62 -13.36 2.28
N LYS A 90 2.83 -14.40 2.00
CA LYS A 90 2.60 -14.79 0.60
C LYS A 90 1.86 -13.66 -0.11
N ALA A 91 2.43 -13.17 -1.21
CA ALA A 91 1.78 -12.21 -2.08
C ALA A 91 1.20 -12.95 -3.29
N ARG A 92 -0.01 -12.56 -3.73
CA ARG A 92 -0.58 -13.04 -4.99
C ARG A 92 -0.18 -12.04 -6.07
N LEU A 93 0.98 -12.28 -6.65
CA LEU A 93 1.56 -11.42 -7.67
C LEU A 93 1.26 -11.97 -9.05
N ILE A 94 1.30 -11.05 -10.01
CA ILE A 94 1.16 -11.31 -11.43
C ILE A 94 2.44 -10.73 -12.05
N GLU A 95 3.08 -11.47 -12.94
CA GLU A 95 4.19 -10.93 -13.74
C GLU A 95 3.67 -9.81 -14.64
N ASP A 96 4.53 -8.82 -14.91
CA ASP A 96 4.21 -7.63 -15.69
C ASP A 96 3.05 -6.82 -15.09
N SER A 97 2.94 -6.80 -13.76
CA SER A 97 1.92 -6.01 -13.07
C SER A 97 2.52 -4.97 -12.15
N HIS A 98 1.91 -3.78 -12.15
CA HIS A 98 2.30 -2.72 -11.25
C HIS A 98 1.94 -3.06 -9.80
N VAL A 99 2.88 -2.78 -8.90
CA VAL A 99 2.76 -3.01 -7.46
C VAL A 99 3.25 -1.83 -6.64
N ARG A 100 2.63 -1.67 -5.48
CA ARG A 100 3.13 -0.85 -4.38
C ARG A 100 3.69 -1.75 -3.30
N VAL A 101 4.97 -1.56 -2.96
CA VAL A 101 5.66 -2.33 -1.92
C VAL A 101 6.03 -1.43 -0.76
N THR A 102 5.58 -1.80 0.44
CA THR A 102 5.99 -1.16 1.69
C THR A 102 6.82 -2.14 2.51
N GLY A 103 8.03 -1.73 2.88
CA GLY A 103 8.95 -2.61 3.58
C GLY A 103 10.21 -1.93 4.08
N LYS A 104 10.99 -2.69 4.86
CA LYS A 104 12.25 -2.23 5.44
C LYS A 104 13.40 -2.52 4.49
N VAL A 105 14.20 -1.50 4.16
CA VAL A 105 15.42 -1.69 3.37
C VAL A 105 16.51 -2.27 4.27
N THR A 106 17.19 -3.31 3.79
CA THR A 106 18.35 -3.91 4.46
C THR A 106 19.37 -4.36 3.41
N LYS A 107 20.54 -4.80 3.88
CA LYS A 107 21.44 -5.59 3.03
C LYS A 107 20.96 -7.02 2.97
N PHE A 108 20.99 -7.60 1.77
CA PHE A 108 20.71 -9.00 1.56
C PHE A 108 21.89 -9.81 2.07
N ILE A 109 21.64 -10.60 3.11
CA ILE A 109 22.56 -11.60 3.62
C ILE A 109 21.70 -12.86 3.70
N LEU A 110 21.92 -13.81 2.79
CA LEU A 110 21.03 -14.95 2.56
C LEU A 110 20.71 -15.67 3.89
N ALA A 111 21.75 -16.07 4.63
CA ALA A 111 21.61 -16.78 5.89
C ALA A 111 20.84 -15.99 6.97
N ASP A 112 20.94 -14.66 6.98
CA ASP A 112 20.19 -13.84 7.93
C ASP A 112 18.71 -13.77 7.55
N ILE A 113 18.40 -13.65 6.26
CA ILE A 113 17.03 -13.55 5.76
C ILE A 113 16.29 -14.86 5.98
N GLU A 114 16.89 -15.98 5.59
CA GLU A 114 16.31 -17.31 5.79
C GLU A 114 16.01 -17.59 7.26
N ARG A 115 16.98 -17.30 8.13
CA ARG A 115 16.81 -17.46 9.57
C ARG A 115 15.73 -16.55 10.14
N ASN A 116 15.75 -15.26 9.79
CA ASN A 116 14.85 -14.26 10.39
C ASN A 116 13.41 -14.41 9.90
N LEU A 117 13.21 -14.85 8.65
CA LEU A 117 11.89 -15.00 8.04
C LEU A 117 11.41 -16.45 7.97
N SER A 118 12.21 -17.41 8.44
CA SER A 118 11.96 -18.85 8.35
C SER A 118 11.66 -19.27 6.91
N LEU A 119 12.57 -18.91 6.00
CA LEU A 119 12.52 -19.21 4.58
C LEU A 119 13.63 -20.20 4.21
N ASP A 120 13.45 -20.84 3.05
CA ASP A 120 14.40 -21.73 2.40
C ASP A 120 14.51 -21.23 0.95
N LEU A 121 15.50 -20.38 0.71
CA LEU A 121 15.70 -19.69 -0.56
C LEU A 121 16.79 -20.45 -1.34
N GLU A 122 16.60 -20.65 -2.64
CA GLU A 122 17.55 -21.43 -3.44
C GLU A 122 18.89 -20.68 -3.61
N ASP A 123 19.94 -21.14 -2.92
CA ASP A 123 21.27 -20.52 -2.87
C ASP A 123 21.76 -19.99 -4.23
N ASP A 124 21.67 -20.83 -5.28
CA ASP A 124 22.17 -20.50 -6.61
C ASP A 124 21.41 -19.34 -7.27
N LEU A 125 20.11 -19.18 -6.98
CA LEU A 125 19.31 -18.06 -7.48
C LEU A 125 19.63 -16.75 -6.75
N PHE A 126 19.91 -16.82 -5.45
CA PHE A 126 20.02 -15.63 -4.60
C PHE A 126 21.45 -15.12 -4.37
N LYS A 127 22.47 -15.94 -4.67
CA LYS A 127 23.89 -15.59 -4.48
C LYS A 127 24.30 -14.28 -5.17
N LYS A 128 23.69 -13.96 -6.32
CA LYS A 128 23.97 -12.72 -7.06
C LYS A 128 23.52 -11.44 -6.34
N TYR A 129 22.65 -11.56 -5.33
CA TYR A 129 22.16 -10.43 -4.53
C TYR A 129 22.91 -10.26 -3.20
N GLU A 130 23.88 -11.13 -2.88
CA GLU A 130 24.59 -11.06 -1.60
C GLU A 130 25.29 -9.70 -1.40
N GLY A 131 24.96 -9.01 -0.31
CA GLY A 131 25.45 -7.67 0.03
C GLY A 131 24.70 -6.52 -0.64
N GLU A 132 23.82 -6.79 -1.60
CA GLU A 132 22.98 -5.79 -2.27
C GLU A 132 21.85 -5.30 -1.37
N SER A 133 21.20 -4.21 -1.76
CA SER A 133 20.02 -3.72 -1.04
C SER A 133 18.79 -4.53 -1.40
N VAL A 134 18.03 -4.94 -0.38
CA VAL A 134 16.78 -5.68 -0.49
C VAL A 134 15.71 -4.98 0.34
N ILE A 135 14.45 -5.08 -0.08
CA ILE A 135 13.31 -4.63 0.71
C ILE A 135 12.64 -5.86 1.34
N ILE A 136 12.60 -5.91 2.67
CA ILE A 136 11.78 -6.87 3.40
C ILE A 136 10.36 -6.30 3.47
N ALA A 137 9.49 -6.76 2.57
CA ALA A 137 8.15 -6.24 2.40
C ALA A 137 7.20 -6.71 3.51
N SER A 138 6.59 -5.75 4.20
CA SER A 138 5.48 -5.99 5.13
C SER A 138 4.11 -5.98 4.44
N ASP A 139 4.03 -5.24 3.33
CA ASP A 139 2.84 -5.14 2.49
C ASP A 139 3.24 -5.07 1.00
N VAL A 140 2.44 -5.72 0.17
CA VAL A 140 2.54 -5.69 -1.28
C VAL A 140 1.12 -5.62 -1.84
N THR A 141 0.83 -4.57 -2.58
CA THR A 141 -0.49 -4.30 -3.14
C THR A 141 -0.39 -4.23 -4.66
N LEU A 142 -1.25 -4.96 -5.38
CA LEU A 142 -1.40 -4.80 -6.83
C LEU A 142 -2.01 -3.43 -7.11
N THR A 143 -1.33 -2.64 -7.93
CA THR A 143 -1.74 -1.29 -8.32
C THR A 143 -1.77 -1.13 -9.83
N PRO A 144 -2.55 -1.97 -10.54
CA PRO A 144 -2.59 -1.89 -11.98
C PRO A 144 -3.20 -0.57 -12.45
N GLU A 145 -2.78 -0.14 -13.62
CA GLU A 145 -3.40 0.96 -14.35
C GLU A 145 -4.77 0.52 -14.92
N PRO A 146 -5.69 1.46 -15.15
CA PRO A 146 -7.00 1.12 -15.75
C PRO A 146 -6.89 0.33 -17.05
N GLY A 147 -5.96 0.69 -17.93
CA GLY A 147 -5.70 0.00 -19.21
C GLY A 147 -5.23 -1.42 -19.03
N GLU A 148 -4.30 -1.69 -18.12
CA GLU A 148 -3.86 -3.07 -17.84
C GLU A 148 -5.04 -3.97 -17.46
N VAL A 149 -5.96 -3.46 -16.65
CA VAL A 149 -7.18 -4.19 -16.28
C VAL A 149 -8.13 -4.33 -17.47
N GLY A 150 -8.25 -3.31 -18.31
CA GLY A 150 -9.10 -3.28 -19.51
C GLY A 150 -8.61 -4.17 -20.66
N GLU A 151 -7.30 -4.29 -20.82
CA GLU A 151 -6.64 -5.02 -21.90
C GLU A 151 -6.37 -6.47 -21.54
N GLU A 152 -5.93 -6.74 -20.30
CA GLU A 152 -5.58 -8.07 -19.81
C GLU A 152 -6.40 -8.52 -18.58
N PRO A 153 -7.74 -8.44 -18.63
CA PRO A 153 -8.60 -8.63 -17.45
C PRO A 153 -8.49 -10.01 -16.82
N ASN A 154 -8.12 -11.03 -17.61
CA ASN A 154 -7.95 -12.40 -17.13
C ASN A 154 -6.86 -12.54 -16.06
N LYS A 155 -5.81 -11.70 -16.11
CA LYS A 155 -4.76 -11.66 -15.09
C LYS A 155 -5.33 -11.20 -13.74
N TYR A 156 -6.31 -10.30 -13.76
CA TYR A 156 -6.81 -9.61 -12.57
C TYR A 156 -8.12 -10.16 -12.01
N PHE A 157 -8.89 -10.97 -12.76
CA PHE A 157 -10.17 -11.48 -12.26
C PHE A 157 -10.05 -12.20 -10.91
N GLY A 158 -10.87 -11.77 -9.94
CA GLY A 158 -10.89 -12.27 -8.58
C GLY A 158 -9.77 -11.72 -7.67
N GLN A 159 -8.86 -10.90 -8.20
CA GLN A 159 -7.83 -10.24 -7.42
C GLN A 159 -8.36 -8.95 -6.79
N VAL A 160 -7.83 -8.63 -5.61
CA VAL A 160 -7.99 -7.33 -4.98
C VAL A 160 -6.91 -6.41 -5.55
N VAL A 161 -7.32 -5.28 -6.12
CA VAL A 161 -6.44 -4.29 -6.75
C VAL A 161 -6.68 -2.91 -6.15
N THR A 162 -5.67 -2.04 -6.24
CA THR A 162 -5.80 -0.62 -5.91
C THR A 162 -5.44 0.23 -7.12
N VAL A 163 -6.46 0.72 -7.82
CA VAL A 163 -6.30 1.51 -9.05
C VAL A 163 -6.32 3.00 -8.70
N THR A 164 -5.33 3.77 -9.16
CA THR A 164 -5.29 5.22 -8.99
C THR A 164 -5.39 5.92 -10.35
N SER A 165 -6.48 6.65 -10.59
CA SER A 165 -6.64 7.41 -11.84
C SER A 165 -7.65 8.54 -11.72
N ASN A 166 -7.77 9.34 -12.78
CA ASN A 166 -8.79 10.38 -12.92
C ASN A 166 -10.15 9.75 -13.17
N VAL A 167 -11.19 10.36 -12.59
CA VAL A 167 -12.57 10.02 -12.90
C VAL A 167 -12.94 10.66 -14.23
N GLU A 168 -13.10 9.86 -15.28
CA GLU A 168 -13.47 10.36 -16.60
C GLU A 168 -14.96 10.72 -16.67
N LYS A 169 -15.82 9.89 -16.08
CA LYS A 169 -17.27 10.10 -16.10
C LYS A 169 -17.93 9.53 -14.86
N VAL A 170 -18.82 10.32 -14.26
CA VAL A 170 -19.71 9.84 -13.18
C VAL A 170 -21.04 9.46 -13.81
N ILE A 171 -21.44 8.19 -13.69
CA ILE A 171 -22.68 7.67 -14.28
C ILE A 171 -23.82 7.74 -13.26
N SER A 172 -23.52 7.39 -12.01
CA SER A 172 -24.45 7.42 -10.87
C SER A 172 -23.66 7.59 -9.57
N SER A 173 -24.36 7.66 -8.43
CA SER A 173 -23.72 7.76 -7.10
C SER A 173 -22.84 6.55 -6.73
N ASN A 174 -23.01 5.45 -7.45
CA ASN A 174 -22.39 4.15 -7.20
C ASN A 174 -21.64 3.59 -8.42
N THR A 175 -21.47 4.38 -9.48
CA THR A 175 -20.82 3.93 -10.71
C THR A 175 -20.13 5.09 -11.42
N PHE A 176 -18.88 4.89 -11.80
CA PHE A 176 -18.09 5.86 -12.56
C PHE A 176 -17.01 5.15 -13.40
N LEU A 177 -16.41 5.90 -14.33
CA LEU A 177 -15.36 5.45 -15.23
C LEU A 177 -14.04 6.08 -14.80
N LEU A 178 -12.98 5.26 -14.77
CA LEU A 178 -11.60 5.71 -14.61
C LEU A 178 -10.95 5.84 -15.97
N ASP A 179 -10.23 6.94 -16.15
CA ASP A 179 -9.44 7.23 -17.34
C ASP A 179 -8.24 6.29 -17.44
N ASP A 180 -7.93 5.83 -18.64
CA ASP A 180 -6.78 4.97 -18.95
C ASP A 180 -5.46 5.75 -19.03
N GLN A 181 -5.49 7.08 -19.04
CA GLN A 181 -4.30 7.93 -19.17
C GLN A 181 -3.53 7.75 -20.50
N GLU A 182 -3.87 6.75 -21.31
CA GLU A 182 -3.41 6.60 -22.68
C GLU A 182 -3.91 7.71 -23.59
N LEU A 183 -3.02 8.20 -24.46
CA LEU A 183 -3.33 9.31 -25.36
C LEU A 183 -4.30 8.92 -26.50
N ILE A 184 -4.36 7.64 -26.88
CA ILE A 184 -5.20 7.11 -27.96
C ILE A 184 -5.55 5.64 -27.70
N GLY A 185 -6.83 5.31 -27.68
CA GLY A 185 -7.30 3.91 -27.75
C GLY A 185 -7.48 3.20 -26.41
N GLY A 186 -7.08 3.84 -25.31
CA GLY A 186 -7.26 3.30 -23.97
C GLY A 186 -8.70 2.95 -23.64
N LYS A 187 -8.87 1.91 -22.82
CA LYS A 187 -10.16 1.42 -22.33
C LYS A 187 -10.41 1.94 -20.92
N GLU A 188 -11.37 2.85 -20.82
CA GLU A 188 -11.88 3.32 -19.54
C GLU A 188 -12.32 2.14 -18.66
N LEU A 189 -11.89 2.14 -17.39
CA LEU A 189 -12.22 1.09 -16.45
C LEU A 189 -13.47 1.44 -15.66
N LEU A 190 -14.51 0.59 -15.76
CA LEU A 190 -15.73 0.75 -14.98
C LEU A 190 -15.48 0.40 -13.51
N VAL A 191 -15.95 1.28 -12.63
CA VAL A 191 -15.96 1.08 -11.18
C VAL A 191 -17.42 1.12 -10.72
N THR A 192 -17.85 0.13 -9.94
CA THR A 192 -19.19 0.11 -9.35
C THR A 192 -19.21 -0.51 -7.95
N GLY A 193 -20.19 -0.15 -7.10
CA GLY A 193 -20.33 -0.74 -5.76
C GLY A 193 -21.24 0.06 -4.82
N ALA A 194 -21.73 -0.57 -3.76
CA ALA A 194 -22.86 -0.11 -2.95
C ALA A 194 -22.78 1.36 -2.44
N VAL A 195 -21.60 1.84 -2.03
CA VAL A 195 -21.44 3.21 -1.54
C VAL A 195 -20.03 3.69 -1.84
N ILE A 196 -19.92 4.67 -2.72
CA ILE A 196 -18.66 5.24 -3.15
C ILE A 196 -18.44 6.54 -2.38
N ALA A 197 -17.80 6.40 -1.22
CA ALA A 197 -17.44 7.47 -0.28
C ALA A 197 -18.62 8.25 0.34
N GLY A 198 -18.42 8.83 1.53
CA GLY A 198 -19.39 9.69 2.21
C GLY A 198 -19.63 11.05 1.50
N TYR A 199 -19.18 11.20 0.26
CA TYR A 199 -19.20 12.44 -0.53
C TYR A 199 -19.35 12.12 -2.02
N PRO A 200 -20.03 13.00 -2.80
CA PRO A 200 -20.13 12.83 -4.24
C PRO A 200 -18.77 12.94 -4.94
N ILE A 201 -18.42 11.94 -5.75
CA ILE A 201 -17.28 11.99 -6.68
C ILE A 201 -17.64 12.88 -7.88
N LYS A 202 -16.65 13.58 -8.43
CA LYS A 202 -16.78 14.44 -9.61
C LYS A 202 -15.82 14.02 -10.72
N LYS A 203 -16.22 14.30 -11.96
CA LYS A 203 -15.32 14.20 -13.13
C LYS A 203 -14.05 15.02 -12.89
N GLY A 204 -12.91 14.46 -13.29
CA GLY A 204 -11.57 15.03 -13.17
C GLY A 204 -10.95 14.92 -11.77
N GLU A 205 -11.65 14.35 -10.78
CA GLU A 205 -11.03 14.05 -9.49
C GLU A 205 -10.10 12.83 -9.63
N ILE A 206 -8.91 12.91 -9.04
CA ILE A 206 -8.03 11.74 -8.89
C ILE A 206 -8.53 10.93 -7.69
N VAL A 207 -8.78 9.64 -7.91
CA VAL A 207 -9.23 8.73 -6.87
C VAL A 207 -8.33 7.49 -6.81
N GLU A 208 -8.19 6.95 -5.61
CA GLU A 208 -7.60 5.65 -5.31
C GLU A 208 -8.75 4.69 -4.96
N VAL A 209 -8.98 3.69 -5.80
CA VAL A 209 -10.05 2.69 -5.71
C VAL A 209 -9.45 1.35 -5.32
N THR A 210 -9.79 0.84 -4.15
CA THR A 210 -9.49 -0.54 -3.77
C THR A 210 -10.74 -1.39 -3.95
N GLY A 211 -10.62 -2.49 -4.69
CA GLY A 211 -11.75 -3.34 -5.04
C GLY A 211 -11.34 -4.68 -5.64
N ILE A 212 -12.34 -5.49 -5.99
CA ILE A 212 -12.13 -6.79 -6.65
C ILE A 212 -12.45 -6.64 -8.13
N VAL A 213 -11.55 -7.08 -9.01
CA VAL A 213 -11.86 -7.14 -10.45
C VAL A 213 -12.78 -8.32 -10.72
N ARG A 214 -13.92 -8.06 -11.35
CA ARG A 214 -14.90 -9.07 -11.77
C ARG A 214 -15.25 -8.85 -13.23
N LYS A 215 -15.82 -9.90 -13.82
CA LYS A 215 -16.54 -9.78 -15.09
C LYS A 215 -17.86 -9.08 -14.82
N PHE A 216 -18.20 -8.08 -15.63
CA PHE A 216 -19.47 -7.39 -15.53
C PHE A 216 -20.58 -8.29 -16.05
N VAL A 217 -21.41 -8.77 -15.12
CA VAL A 217 -22.60 -9.55 -15.40
C VAL A 217 -23.75 -8.82 -14.75
N THR A 218 -24.60 -8.19 -15.57
CA THR A 218 -25.65 -7.29 -15.10
C THR A 218 -26.49 -7.90 -13.97
N ALA A 219 -27.00 -9.11 -14.18
CA ALA A 219 -27.87 -9.79 -13.23
C ALA A 219 -27.18 -10.11 -11.89
N GLU A 220 -25.86 -10.32 -11.89
CA GLU A 220 -25.11 -10.54 -10.65
C GLU A 220 -24.90 -9.23 -9.89
N ILE A 221 -24.49 -8.16 -10.57
CA ILE A 221 -24.21 -6.86 -9.94
C ILE A 221 -25.48 -6.28 -9.34
N GLU A 222 -26.59 -6.26 -10.08
CA GLU A 222 -27.86 -5.72 -9.58
C GLU A 222 -28.36 -6.51 -8.36
N ARG A 223 -28.18 -7.84 -8.36
CA ARG A 223 -28.54 -8.72 -7.23
C ARG A 223 -27.61 -8.51 -6.03
N ASP A 224 -26.31 -8.43 -6.24
CA ASP A 224 -25.31 -8.36 -5.18
C ASP A 224 -25.37 -7.02 -4.43
N PHE A 225 -25.83 -5.95 -5.09
CA PHE A 225 -25.83 -4.59 -4.53
C PHE A 225 -27.21 -3.93 -4.42
N ASP A 226 -28.29 -4.63 -4.78
CA ASP A 226 -29.68 -4.16 -4.66
C ASP A 226 -29.93 -2.79 -5.35
N PHE A 227 -29.40 -2.61 -6.56
CA PHE A 227 -29.67 -1.44 -7.38
C PHE A 227 -29.79 -1.81 -8.87
N ASN A 228 -30.45 -0.94 -9.65
CA ASN A 228 -30.59 -1.12 -11.09
C ASN A 228 -29.51 -0.34 -11.85
N LEU A 229 -28.81 -1.01 -12.75
CA LEU A 229 -27.85 -0.43 -13.68
C LEU A 229 -28.59 0.32 -14.80
N GLN A 230 -27.96 1.38 -15.32
CA GLN A 230 -28.48 2.09 -16.49
C GLN A 230 -28.43 1.17 -17.73
N PRO A 231 -29.46 1.21 -18.61
CA PRO A 231 -29.53 0.34 -19.79
C PRO A 231 -28.29 0.39 -20.68
N GLU A 232 -27.66 1.56 -20.79
CA GLU A 232 -26.46 1.79 -21.60
C GLU A 232 -25.29 0.92 -21.09
N LEU A 233 -25.10 0.83 -19.78
CA LEU A 233 -24.06 0.00 -19.17
C LEU A 233 -24.26 -1.49 -19.43
N LYS A 234 -25.52 -1.93 -19.44
CA LYS A 234 -25.87 -3.34 -19.69
C LYS A 234 -25.48 -3.79 -21.10
N ILE A 235 -25.41 -2.85 -22.05
CA ILE A 235 -25.07 -3.14 -23.44
C ILE A 235 -23.56 -2.99 -23.65
N GLU A 236 -22.99 -1.90 -23.14
CA GLU A 236 -21.61 -1.51 -23.40
C GLU A 236 -20.60 -2.35 -22.60
N TYR A 237 -20.91 -2.68 -21.35
CA TYR A 237 -19.97 -3.32 -20.42
C TYR A 237 -20.24 -4.79 -20.18
N GLU A 238 -21.28 -5.41 -20.76
CA GLU A 238 -21.53 -6.84 -20.54
C GLU A 238 -20.28 -7.67 -20.92
N ASN A 239 -19.86 -8.53 -19.99
CA ASN A 239 -18.65 -9.34 -20.05
C ASN A 239 -17.31 -8.59 -20.00
N GLN A 240 -17.28 -7.26 -19.89
CA GLN A 240 -16.06 -6.46 -19.69
C GLN A 240 -15.56 -6.53 -18.23
N PRO A 241 -14.29 -6.21 -17.96
CA PRO A 241 -13.83 -6.04 -16.59
C PRO A 241 -14.52 -4.87 -15.89
N VAL A 242 -14.81 -5.05 -14.61
CA VAL A 242 -15.31 -4.03 -13.70
C VAL A 242 -14.61 -4.18 -12.36
N VAL A 243 -14.24 -3.06 -11.73
CA VAL A 243 -13.79 -3.05 -10.34
C VAL A 243 -15.01 -2.90 -9.45
N ILE A 244 -15.28 -3.93 -8.65
CA ILE A 244 -16.22 -3.84 -7.55
C ILE A 244 -15.54 -3.14 -6.39
N ALA A 245 -15.87 -1.86 -6.21
CA ALA A 245 -15.23 -1.00 -5.23
C ALA A 245 -15.58 -1.43 -3.79
N GLN A 246 -14.55 -1.59 -2.97
CA GLN A 246 -14.66 -1.77 -1.51
C GLN A 246 -14.40 -0.45 -0.79
N SER A 247 -13.47 0.36 -1.32
CA SER A 247 -13.21 1.71 -0.83
C SER A 247 -12.78 2.61 -1.97
N VAL A 248 -13.20 3.87 -1.90
CA VAL A 248 -12.73 4.92 -2.81
C VAL A 248 -12.28 6.12 -1.99
N LYS A 249 -11.07 6.58 -2.27
CA LYS A 249 -10.43 7.70 -1.59
C LYS A 249 -10.06 8.77 -2.62
N ARG A 250 -10.45 10.01 -2.37
CA ARG A 250 -9.99 11.15 -3.19
C ARG A 250 -8.55 11.51 -2.84
N LEU A 251 -7.75 11.73 -3.86
CA LEU A 251 -6.43 12.33 -3.75
C LEU A 251 -6.56 13.84 -4.04
N LYS A 252 -5.83 14.66 -3.29
CA LYS A 252 -5.88 16.13 -3.38
C LYS A 252 -4.81 16.66 -4.32
#